data_AF-A0AA39WF76-F1
#
_entry.id   AF-A0AA39WF76-F1
#
_cell.length_a   1.000
_cell.length_b   1.000
_cell.length_c   1.000
_cell.angle_alpha   90.00
_cell.angle_beta   90.00
_cell.angle_gamma   90.00
#
_symmetry.space_group_name_H-M   'P 1'
#
loop_
_entity.id
_entity.type
_entity.pdbx_description
1 polymer ?
#
loop_
_entity_poly.entity_id
_entity_poly.type
_entity_poly.pdbx_seq_one_letter_code
_entity_poly.pdbx_strand_id
1 'polypeptide(L)'
;MASWIDEKYAARSLNGGGYVPLPNGVETGSPQDIAPFQPPQRTSRRRPQCSYKAMIGLAILFFLVAWTAGPFVEQHLRRIRGSTSDDDGTFDNWGKPGTGTENLAWYPTDFLRDVIPVACHSHNDYWRKVPFFSAIHAGCIGTEADVWLRNGDLLVGHDLAALQPNRTFQSLYVNPIVEILERNNPETEFYNEKRRGIFDTDPSQTLILLVDLKTGGAETWPWVMKQLQPLRERGWLSFYQDGQVHERQVTVVGTGNTPFELIIANSTYRDAFFDAPLDKLENSGYNQTNSYYASVSFWQTIGNVWFRGGQPSHDQLAKIRSQIKEAHARGLHARYWELPPWPIHVRNHVWQLLVEEGIDLLNVDDLDGATKEDWTKTTRIFRLGR
;
A
#
# COMPACT_ATOMS: atom_id res chain seq x y z
N MET A 1 -10.13 -37.16 5.13
CA MET A 1 -11.35 -37.78 4.58
C MET A 1 -11.65 -37.05 3.26
N ALA A 2 -11.50 -37.76 2.13
CA ALA A 2 -11.86 -37.46 0.72
C ALA A 2 -11.67 -36.00 0.18
N SER A 3 -10.70 -35.67 -0.69
CA SER A 3 -10.40 -36.08 -2.09
C SER A 3 -11.32 -35.47 -3.16
N TRP A 4 -10.75 -34.82 -4.18
CA TRP A 4 -10.98 -34.87 -5.66
C TRP A 4 -9.98 -33.85 -6.30
N ILE A 5 -8.85 -34.21 -6.97
CA ILE A 5 -8.59 -34.87 -8.30
C ILE A 5 -8.86 -33.90 -9.48
N ASP A 6 -8.04 -33.65 -10.53
CA ASP A 6 -6.85 -34.26 -11.21
C ASP A 6 -6.21 -33.16 -12.14
N GLU A 7 -4.91 -33.01 -12.43
CA GLU A 7 -3.97 -33.78 -13.32
C GLU A 7 -4.54 -34.13 -14.72
N LYS A 8 -3.90 -34.07 -15.91
CA LYS A 8 -2.52 -34.14 -16.40
C LYS A 8 -2.53 -33.75 -17.90
N TYR A 9 -1.42 -33.28 -18.46
CA TYR A 9 -1.14 -33.34 -19.91
C TYR A 9 0.23 -34.00 -20.14
N ALA A 10 0.26 -35.13 -20.86
CA ALA A 10 1.48 -35.68 -21.48
C ALA A 10 1.15 -36.55 -22.72
N ALA A 11 1.66 -36.09 -23.86
CA ALA A 11 2.15 -36.74 -25.09
C ALA A 11 1.63 -38.14 -25.56
N ARG A 12 1.34 -38.24 -26.88
CA ARG A 12 2.05 -39.10 -27.86
C ARG A 12 1.50 -39.00 -29.29
N SER A 13 2.39 -39.28 -30.27
CA SER A 13 2.17 -39.30 -31.72
C SER A 13 1.90 -40.71 -32.27
N LEU A 14 1.41 -40.81 -33.52
CA LEU A 14 1.93 -41.61 -34.66
C LEU A 14 0.87 -41.87 -35.79
N ASN A 15 1.25 -41.52 -37.03
CA ASN A 15 1.03 -42.11 -38.38
C ASN A 15 -0.23 -42.91 -38.83
N GLY A 16 -0.67 -42.62 -40.08
CA GLY A 16 -0.83 -43.64 -41.16
C GLY A 16 -2.09 -43.65 -42.07
N GLY A 17 -1.92 -43.38 -43.39
CA GLY A 17 -2.35 -44.28 -44.50
C GLY A 17 -3.64 -44.08 -45.35
N GLY A 18 -3.47 -43.76 -46.67
CA GLY A 18 -4.19 -44.28 -47.90
C GLY A 18 -5.61 -43.79 -48.28
N TYR A 19 -6.14 -43.76 -49.53
CA TYR A 19 -5.79 -44.07 -50.96
C TYR A 19 -6.96 -43.47 -51.87
N VAL A 20 -6.77 -42.68 -52.98
CA VAL A 20 -6.76 -43.00 -54.47
C VAL A 20 -8.16 -42.95 -55.20
N PRO A 21 -8.41 -42.81 -56.56
CA PRO A 21 -7.72 -42.26 -57.80
C PRO A 21 -8.56 -41.48 -58.92
N LEU A 22 -7.83 -40.86 -59.90
CA LEU A 22 -7.94 -40.78 -61.42
C LEU A 22 -9.08 -40.01 -62.17
N PRO A 23 -8.95 -39.61 -63.50
CA PRO A 23 -8.03 -40.11 -64.56
C PRO A 23 -7.33 -39.12 -65.56
N ASN A 24 -6.32 -39.70 -66.25
CA ASN A 24 -5.65 -39.48 -67.56
C ASN A 24 -6.34 -38.59 -68.62
N GLY A 25 -5.71 -37.92 -69.60
CA GLY A 25 -4.36 -37.89 -70.20
C GLY A 25 -4.48 -37.28 -71.63
N VAL A 26 -3.38 -36.85 -72.27
CA VAL A 26 -3.06 -36.92 -73.73
C VAL A 26 -1.83 -36.04 -74.08
N GLU A 27 -0.91 -36.71 -74.81
CA GLU A 27 0.26 -36.35 -75.63
C GLU A 27 0.09 -35.12 -76.57
N THR A 28 1.06 -34.49 -77.26
CA THR A 28 2.51 -34.57 -77.54
C THR A 28 2.86 -33.25 -78.27
N GLY A 29 4.12 -32.78 -78.21
CA GLY A 29 4.60 -31.77 -79.16
C GLY A 29 5.80 -30.94 -78.69
N SER A 30 6.96 -31.16 -79.29
CA SER A 30 8.13 -30.26 -79.36
C SER A 30 8.83 -30.58 -80.70
N PRO A 31 9.72 -29.76 -81.30
CA PRO A 31 10.31 -28.51 -80.82
C PRO A 31 10.38 -27.37 -81.88
N GLN A 32 10.43 -26.10 -81.47
CA GLN A 32 11.04 -25.04 -82.27
C GLN A 32 11.79 -24.04 -81.37
N ASP A 33 12.95 -23.63 -81.89
CA ASP A 33 14.05 -22.92 -81.26
C ASP A 33 13.69 -21.54 -80.69
N ILE A 34 14.03 -21.29 -79.42
CA ILE A 34 14.21 -19.94 -78.88
C ILE A 34 15.45 -19.94 -77.96
N ALA A 35 16.38 -19.03 -78.28
CA ALA A 35 17.70 -18.84 -77.67
C ALA A 35 17.69 -18.68 -76.13
N PRO A 36 18.79 -19.03 -75.43
CA PRO A 36 18.86 -18.95 -73.98
C PRO A 36 18.82 -17.50 -73.48
N PHE A 37 17.82 -17.20 -72.65
CA PHE A 37 17.71 -15.95 -71.90
C PHE A 37 18.81 -15.89 -70.84
N GLN A 38 19.81 -15.02 -71.02
CA GLN A 38 20.76 -14.67 -69.97
C GLN A 38 20.13 -13.64 -69.02
N PRO A 39 20.02 -13.92 -67.70
CA PRO A 39 19.56 -12.92 -66.75
C PRO A 39 20.63 -11.81 -66.61
N PRO A 40 20.21 -10.53 -66.49
CA PRO A 40 21.16 -9.42 -66.41
C PRO A 40 21.95 -9.47 -65.10
N GLN A 41 23.27 -9.29 -65.21
CA GLN A 41 24.13 -9.00 -64.06
C GLN A 41 23.65 -7.72 -63.38
N ARG A 42 23.07 -7.85 -62.18
CA ARG A 42 22.80 -6.70 -61.31
C ARG A 42 24.13 -6.09 -60.88
N THR A 43 24.40 -4.91 -61.39
CA THR A 43 25.44 -4.01 -60.87
C THR A 43 25.14 -3.71 -59.40
N SER A 44 26.15 -3.89 -58.54
CA SER A 44 26.04 -3.54 -57.13
C SER A 44 25.94 -2.02 -56.99
N ARG A 45 24.73 -1.51 -56.73
CA ARG A 45 24.56 -0.14 -56.25
C ARG A 45 25.20 -0.06 -54.86
N ARG A 46 26.37 0.58 -54.77
CA ARG A 46 26.97 1.02 -53.50
C ARG A 46 25.94 1.89 -52.77
N ARG A 47 25.35 1.37 -51.69
CA ARG A 47 24.57 2.17 -50.73
C ARG A 47 25.50 3.22 -50.08
N PRO A 48 25.03 4.44 -49.79
CA PRO A 48 25.89 5.49 -49.30
C PRO A 48 26.35 5.16 -47.87
N GLN A 49 27.60 4.71 -47.72
CA GLN A 49 28.24 4.50 -46.42
C GLN A 49 28.28 5.77 -45.54
N CYS A 50 28.01 6.94 -46.13
CA CYS A 50 27.99 8.24 -45.44
C CYS A 50 26.84 8.37 -44.43
N SER A 51 25.64 7.85 -44.71
CA SER A 51 24.50 8.01 -43.80
C SER A 51 24.64 7.14 -42.54
N TYR A 52 25.16 5.92 -42.69
CA TYR A 52 25.38 5.01 -41.57
C TYR A 52 26.51 5.49 -40.65
N LYS A 53 27.59 6.03 -41.22
CA LYS A 53 28.69 6.63 -40.43
C LYS A 53 28.25 7.91 -39.71
N ALA A 54 27.39 8.72 -40.32
CA ALA A 54 26.82 9.91 -39.67
C ALA A 54 25.89 9.54 -38.51
N MET A 55 25.05 8.51 -38.67
CA MET A 55 24.18 8.00 -37.60
C MET A 55 24.97 7.42 -36.43
N ILE A 56 26.04 6.67 -36.71
CA ILE A 56 26.95 6.18 -35.67
C ILE A 56 27.67 7.34 -34.97
N GLY A 57 28.14 8.33 -35.73
CA GLY A 57 28.77 9.52 -35.16
C GLY A 57 27.85 10.31 -34.24
N LEU A 58 26.59 10.49 -34.63
CA LEU A 58 25.57 11.14 -33.80
C LEU A 58 25.22 10.33 -32.55
N ALA A 59 25.14 8.99 -32.66
CA ALA A 59 24.90 8.13 -31.51
C ALA A 59 26.07 8.20 -30.52
N ILE A 60 27.32 8.14 -31.01
CA ILE A 60 28.53 8.27 -30.17
C ILE A 60 28.57 9.65 -29.51
N LEU A 61 28.27 10.72 -30.24
CA LEU A 61 28.22 12.07 -29.68
C LEU A 61 27.13 12.20 -28.61
N PHE A 62 25.94 11.62 -28.82
CA PHE A 62 24.89 11.58 -27.82
C PHE A 62 25.32 10.83 -26.56
N PHE A 63 25.97 9.68 -26.70
CA PHE A 63 26.52 8.94 -25.56
C PHE A 63 27.63 9.72 -24.83
N LEU A 64 28.51 10.42 -25.56
CA LEU A 64 29.56 11.24 -24.96
C LEU A 64 28.98 12.45 -24.21
N VAL A 65 27.97 13.11 -24.78
CA VAL A 65 27.26 14.23 -24.12
C VAL A 65 26.47 13.71 -22.92
N ALA A 66 25.77 12.58 -23.03
CA ALA A 66 25.06 11.97 -21.91
C ALA A 66 26.03 11.52 -20.79
N TRP A 67 27.21 11.02 -21.13
CA TRP A 67 28.22 10.61 -20.15
C TRP A 67 28.89 11.80 -19.45
N THR A 68 29.13 12.89 -20.18
CA THR A 68 29.84 14.08 -19.64
C THR A 68 28.90 15.06 -18.95
N ALA A 69 27.74 15.35 -19.56
CA ALA A 69 26.76 16.29 -19.03
C ALA A 69 25.67 15.63 -18.20
N GLY A 70 25.39 14.34 -18.37
CA GLY A 70 24.38 13.61 -17.61
C GLY A 70 24.57 13.70 -16.09
N PRO A 71 25.78 13.48 -15.54
CA PRO A 71 26.03 13.63 -14.11
C PRO A 71 25.82 15.06 -13.61
N PHE A 72 26.16 16.09 -14.41
CA PHE A 72 25.94 17.50 -14.07
C PHE A 72 24.46 17.88 -14.12
N VAL A 73 23.72 17.39 -15.11
CA VAL A 73 22.27 17.59 -15.22
C VAL A 73 21.55 16.85 -14.10
N GLU A 74 21.98 15.63 -13.75
CA GLU A 74 21.43 14.88 -12.62
C GLU A 74 21.74 15.57 -11.28
N GLN A 75 22.97 16.09 -11.09
CA GLN A 75 23.33 16.88 -9.91
C GLN A 75 22.53 18.19 -9.83
N HIS A 76 22.33 18.88 -10.95
CA HIS A 76 21.50 20.09 -10.99
C HIS A 76 20.02 19.79 -10.77
N LEU A 77 19.48 18.70 -11.32
CA LEU A 77 18.09 18.27 -11.09
C LEU A 77 17.89 17.79 -9.66
N ARG A 78 18.90 17.16 -9.03
CA ARG A 78 18.90 16.82 -7.60
C ARG A 78 18.94 18.09 -6.73
N ARG A 79 19.72 19.11 -7.11
CA ARG A 79 19.71 20.43 -6.45
C ARG A 79 18.37 21.15 -6.59
N ILE A 80 17.74 21.10 -7.76
CA ILE A 80 16.44 21.74 -8.00
C ILE A 80 15.31 20.98 -7.29
N ARG A 81 15.35 19.64 -7.24
CA ARG A 81 14.38 18.81 -6.51
C ARG A 81 14.61 18.76 -4.99
N GLY A 82 15.80 19.13 -4.52
CA GLY A 82 16.20 19.08 -3.11
C GLY A 82 16.34 20.45 -2.45
N SER A 83 15.86 21.54 -3.06
CA SER A 83 15.95 22.87 -2.47
C SER A 83 14.81 23.12 -1.49
N THR A 84 14.95 22.53 -0.31
CA THR A 84 14.43 23.08 0.95
C THR A 84 15.53 22.91 1.97
N SER A 85 16.55 23.75 1.90
CA SER A 85 17.43 23.91 3.05
C SER A 85 17.84 25.38 3.13
N ASP A 86 17.62 25.94 4.30
CA ASP A 86 18.22 27.16 4.83
C ASP A 86 19.75 26.98 4.96
N ASP A 87 20.39 26.56 3.86
CA ASP A 87 21.73 25.98 3.78
C ASP A 87 22.77 27.07 3.45
N ASP A 88 22.83 28.09 4.29
CA ASP A 88 23.92 29.07 4.27
C ASP A 88 25.02 28.72 5.28
N GLY A 89 25.19 27.45 5.65
CA GLY A 89 26.24 26.98 6.56
C GLY A 89 26.19 27.58 7.99
N THR A 90 25.27 28.51 8.25
CA THR A 90 25.13 29.22 9.53
C THR A 90 24.83 28.25 10.67
N PHE A 91 24.15 27.14 10.38
CA PHE A 91 23.76 26.12 11.35
C PHE A 91 24.65 24.88 11.34
N ASP A 92 25.76 24.86 10.60
CA ASP A 92 26.64 23.69 10.49
C ASP A 92 27.21 23.22 11.83
N ASN A 93 27.33 24.13 12.79
CA ASN A 93 27.81 23.83 14.15
C ASN A 93 26.68 23.68 15.18
N TRP A 94 25.42 23.87 14.79
CA TRP A 94 24.30 23.68 15.71
C TRP A 94 24.30 22.25 16.28
N GLY A 95 24.22 22.13 17.60
CA GLY A 95 24.12 20.83 18.26
C GLY A 95 25.39 20.00 18.35
N LYS A 96 26.53 20.46 17.81
CA LYS A 96 27.79 19.69 17.88
C LYS A 96 28.44 19.76 19.27
N PRO A 97 29.18 18.72 19.71
CA PRO A 97 29.91 18.75 20.99
C PRO A 97 30.85 19.96 21.10
N GLY A 98 30.89 20.59 22.27
CA GLY A 98 31.72 21.77 22.53
C GLY A 98 31.21 23.07 21.88
N THR A 99 30.10 23.02 21.16
CA THR A 99 29.34 24.23 20.79
C THR A 99 28.45 24.58 21.97
N GLY A 100 28.24 25.87 22.26
CA GLY A 100 27.29 26.30 23.31
C GLY A 100 25.84 25.84 23.07
N THR A 101 25.61 25.13 21.97
CA THR A 101 24.35 24.54 21.52
C THR A 101 24.33 23.01 21.57
N GLU A 102 25.35 22.33 22.11
CA GLU A 102 25.41 20.86 22.11
C GLU A 102 24.16 20.22 22.75
N ASN A 103 23.65 20.85 23.82
CA ASN A 103 22.46 20.40 24.54
C ASN A 103 21.14 20.84 23.87
N LEU A 104 21.21 21.51 22.72
CA LEU A 104 20.08 21.97 21.90
C LEU A 104 19.97 21.21 20.57
N ALA A 105 20.83 20.22 20.33
CA ALA A 105 20.86 19.42 19.10
C ALA A 105 19.58 18.59 18.89
N TRP A 106 18.92 18.22 19.99
CA TRP A 106 17.85 17.26 20.02
C TRP A 106 16.62 17.85 20.68
N TYR A 107 15.54 17.98 19.92
CA TYR A 107 14.23 18.29 20.45
C TYR A 107 13.62 17.02 21.06
N PRO A 108 12.95 17.11 22.22
CA PRO A 108 12.40 15.95 22.95
C PRO A 108 11.57 14.96 22.12
N THR A 109 10.95 15.43 21.05
CA THR A 109 10.04 14.66 20.18
C THR A 109 10.44 14.70 18.70
N ASP A 110 11.73 14.94 18.41
CA ASP A 110 12.27 15.18 17.06
C ASP A 110 11.92 14.10 16.02
N PHE A 111 11.68 12.85 16.44
CA PHE A 111 11.51 11.73 15.51
C PHE A 111 10.34 11.92 14.51
N LEU A 112 9.26 12.60 14.92
CA LEU A 112 8.06 12.83 14.08
C LEU A 112 7.60 14.30 14.09
N ARG A 113 8.48 15.22 14.49
CA ARG A 113 8.15 16.64 14.71
C ARG A 113 7.47 17.30 13.51
N ASP A 114 7.94 16.98 12.30
CA ASP A 114 7.52 17.63 11.06
C ASP A 114 6.64 16.71 10.17
N VAL A 115 6.17 15.59 10.72
CA VAL A 115 5.34 14.64 9.98
C VAL A 115 3.87 14.98 10.15
N ILE A 116 3.19 15.22 9.03
CA ILE A 116 1.74 15.48 8.99
C ILE A 116 1.00 14.15 8.92
N PRO A 117 0.05 13.85 9.82
CA PRO A 117 -0.77 12.66 9.70
C PRO A 117 -1.66 12.71 8.45
N VAL A 118 -1.70 11.59 7.74
CA VAL A 118 -2.48 11.37 6.53
C VAL A 118 -3.40 10.19 6.77
N ALA A 119 -4.64 10.31 6.28
CA ALA A 119 -5.69 9.30 6.36
C ALA A 119 -5.39 8.06 5.49
N CYS A 120 -4.29 7.38 5.78
CA CYS A 120 -3.85 6.16 5.14
C CYS A 120 -3.58 5.05 6.15
N HIS A 121 -3.78 3.83 5.68
CA HIS A 121 -3.55 2.60 6.39
C HIS A 121 -2.42 1.82 5.69
N SER A 122 -1.27 1.68 6.35
CA SER A 122 -0.15 0.87 5.87
C SER A 122 -0.54 -0.60 5.91
N HIS A 123 -0.97 -1.11 4.76
CA HIS A 123 -1.32 -2.51 4.57
C HIS A 123 -0.06 -3.38 4.57
N ASN A 124 -0.17 -4.57 5.14
CA ASN A 124 0.95 -5.48 5.38
C ASN A 124 2.18 -4.74 5.94
N ASP A 125 1.99 -3.91 6.96
CA ASP A 125 3.02 -3.00 7.44
C ASP A 125 4.32 -3.73 7.88
N TYR A 126 4.19 -4.98 8.29
CA TYR A 126 5.33 -5.83 8.63
C TYR A 126 6.23 -6.17 7.41
N TRP A 127 5.79 -5.94 6.18
CA TRP A 127 6.62 -6.00 4.96
C TRP A 127 7.45 -4.74 4.73
N ARG A 128 7.21 -3.64 5.46
CA ARG A 128 8.03 -2.42 5.31
C ARG A 128 9.48 -2.69 5.68
N LYS A 129 10.39 -1.90 5.10
CA LYS A 129 11.83 -1.96 5.39
C LYS A 129 12.11 -1.81 6.88
N VAL A 130 11.39 -0.89 7.53
CA VAL A 130 11.36 -0.73 8.97
C VAL A 130 9.90 -0.77 9.40
N PRO A 131 9.37 -1.94 9.84
CA PRO A 131 7.98 -2.07 10.28
C PRO A 131 7.61 -1.01 11.30
N PHE A 132 6.35 -0.57 11.28
CA PHE A 132 5.77 0.52 12.05
C PHE A 132 6.35 1.91 11.74
N PHE A 133 7.68 2.05 11.83
CA PHE A 133 8.38 3.32 11.63
C PHE A 133 8.24 3.89 10.21
N SER A 134 8.28 3.04 9.18
CA SER A 134 8.15 3.52 7.79
C SER A 134 6.78 4.14 7.54
N ALA A 135 5.72 3.58 8.12
CA ALA A 135 4.35 4.07 7.97
C ALA A 135 4.13 5.40 8.69
N ILE A 136 4.49 5.48 9.97
CA ILE A 136 4.30 6.70 10.75
C ILE A 136 5.21 7.82 10.26
N HIS A 137 6.43 7.53 9.78
CA HIS A 137 7.29 8.55 9.16
C HIS A 137 6.71 9.06 7.83
N ALA A 138 5.98 8.22 7.08
CA ALA A 138 5.26 8.67 5.89
C ALA A 138 4.01 9.49 6.22
N GLY A 139 3.52 9.43 7.46
CA GLY A 139 2.31 10.10 7.94
C GLY A 139 1.10 9.18 8.11
N CYS A 140 1.17 7.88 7.78
CA CYS A 140 -0.01 7.02 7.90
C CYS A 140 -0.44 6.83 9.36
N ILE A 141 -1.71 7.10 9.61
CA ILE A 141 -2.33 6.96 10.93
C ILE A 141 -2.77 5.53 11.25
N GLY A 142 -2.74 4.62 10.27
CA GLY A 142 -3.08 3.21 10.46
C GLY A 142 -1.94 2.26 10.08
N THR A 143 -1.75 1.20 10.87
CA THR A 143 -0.80 0.11 10.58
C THR A 143 -1.44 -1.26 10.85
N GLU A 144 -1.03 -2.27 10.08
CA GLU A 144 -1.54 -3.64 10.17
C GLU A 144 -0.49 -4.63 10.69
N ALA A 145 -0.90 -5.53 11.58
CA ALA A 145 -0.10 -6.65 12.06
C ALA A 145 -0.82 -7.99 11.83
N ASP A 146 -0.25 -8.84 10.97
CA ASP A 146 -0.72 -10.21 10.74
C ASP A 146 -0.14 -11.14 11.80
N VAL A 147 -0.95 -11.50 12.80
CA VAL A 147 -0.50 -12.25 13.98
C VAL A 147 -0.83 -13.73 13.91
N TRP A 148 0.16 -14.54 14.31
CA TRP A 148 0.08 -15.99 14.41
C TRP A 148 0.45 -16.43 15.82
N LEU A 149 -0.48 -17.10 16.52
CA LEU A 149 -0.16 -17.74 17.79
C LEU A 149 0.70 -18.98 17.57
N ARG A 150 1.93 -18.97 18.06
CA ARG A 150 2.90 -20.08 17.97
C ARG A 150 3.71 -20.17 19.25
N ASN A 151 3.80 -21.38 19.82
CA ASN A 151 4.65 -21.66 20.98
C ASN A 151 4.45 -20.70 22.16
N GLY A 152 3.22 -20.21 22.37
CA GLY A 152 2.91 -19.26 23.45
C GLY A 152 3.35 -17.82 23.19
N ASP A 153 3.56 -17.43 21.93
CA ASP A 153 3.83 -16.04 21.54
C ASP A 153 3.10 -15.69 20.23
N LEU A 154 2.97 -14.40 19.94
CA LEU A 154 2.39 -13.84 18.73
C LEU A 154 3.50 -13.45 17.76
N LEU A 155 3.73 -14.28 16.75
CA LEU A 155 4.65 -13.99 15.66
C LEU A 155 3.93 -13.19 14.57
N VAL A 156 4.67 -12.35 13.85
CA VAL A 156 4.11 -11.52 12.78
C VAL A 156 4.64 -11.93 11.41
N GLY A 157 3.75 -12.13 10.46
CA GLY A 157 4.08 -12.38 9.06
C GLY A 157 2.87 -12.71 8.20
N HIS A 158 3.03 -12.59 6.89
CA HIS A 158 1.95 -12.85 5.93
C HIS A 158 1.55 -14.32 5.88
N ASP A 159 2.55 -15.20 5.99
CA ASP A 159 2.40 -16.64 5.96
C ASP A 159 3.37 -17.32 6.93
N LEU A 160 3.25 -18.65 7.04
CA LEU A 160 4.09 -19.47 7.92
C LEU A 160 5.58 -19.44 7.57
N ALA A 161 5.94 -19.22 6.30
CA ALA A 161 7.33 -19.18 5.86
C ALA A 161 8.02 -17.86 6.24
N ALA A 162 7.24 -16.78 6.41
CA ALA A 162 7.73 -15.48 6.83
C ALA A 162 7.97 -15.35 8.35
N LEU A 163 7.50 -16.30 9.16
CA LEU A 163 7.59 -16.22 10.62
C LEU A 163 9.04 -16.37 11.11
N GLN A 164 9.46 -15.47 11.99
CA GLN A 164 10.77 -15.51 12.64
C GLN A 164 10.63 -15.29 14.14
N PRO A 165 11.43 -15.98 15.00
CA PRO A 165 11.30 -15.87 16.45
C PRO A 165 11.46 -14.46 17.03
N ASN A 166 12.20 -13.58 16.35
CA ASN A 166 12.44 -12.20 16.78
C ASN A 166 11.42 -11.19 16.21
N ARG A 167 10.54 -11.63 15.32
CA ARG A 167 9.50 -10.80 14.67
C ARG A 167 8.17 -11.08 15.36
N THR A 168 8.00 -10.49 16.54
CA THR A 168 6.82 -10.69 17.39
C THR A 168 5.94 -9.46 17.36
N PHE A 169 4.68 -9.61 17.77
CA PHE A 169 3.74 -8.49 17.90
C PHE A 169 4.26 -7.44 18.90
N GLN A 170 4.89 -7.88 19.99
CA GLN A 170 5.59 -7.00 20.91
C GLN A 170 6.75 -6.25 20.24
N SER A 171 7.66 -6.94 19.56
CA SER A 171 8.90 -6.34 19.06
C SER A 171 8.68 -5.39 17.89
N LEU A 172 7.69 -5.67 17.04
CA LEU A 172 7.42 -4.86 15.84
C LEU A 172 6.41 -3.73 16.05
N TYR A 173 5.49 -3.86 17.02
CA TYR A 173 4.40 -2.89 17.19
C TYR A 173 4.28 -2.35 18.61
N VAL A 174 3.95 -3.20 19.59
CA VAL A 174 3.57 -2.70 20.93
C VAL A 174 4.73 -1.98 21.62
N ASN A 175 5.94 -2.55 21.64
CA ASN A 175 7.09 -1.91 22.28
C ASN A 175 7.47 -0.59 21.58
N PRO A 176 7.60 -0.52 20.24
CA PRO A 176 7.82 0.75 19.55
C PRO A 176 6.76 1.81 19.84
N ILE A 177 5.48 1.45 19.89
CA ILE A 177 4.39 2.39 20.22
C ILE A 177 4.57 2.93 21.64
N VAL A 178 4.84 2.06 22.62
CA VAL A 178 5.08 2.47 24.01
C VAL A 178 6.27 3.42 24.09
N GLU A 179 7.40 3.09 23.46
CA GLU A 179 8.62 3.90 23.50
C GLU A 179 8.40 5.30 22.92
N ILE A 180 7.69 5.42 21.79
CA ILE A 180 7.36 6.71 21.20
C ILE A 180 6.43 7.51 22.12
N LEU A 181 5.37 6.90 22.64
CA LEU A 181 4.40 7.60 23.50
C LEU A 181 5.01 8.02 24.85
N GLU A 182 5.95 7.25 25.41
CA GLU A 182 6.69 7.65 26.61
C GLU A 182 7.57 8.87 26.35
N ARG A 183 8.29 8.90 25.21
CA ARG A 183 9.09 10.06 24.81
C ARG A 183 8.24 11.30 24.51
N ASN A 184 7.09 11.10 23.88
CA ASN A 184 6.17 12.19 23.55
C ASN A 184 5.38 12.71 24.76
N ASN A 185 5.38 11.99 25.89
CA ASN A 185 4.71 12.40 27.12
C ASN A 185 5.68 12.40 28.32
N PRO A 186 6.72 13.25 28.30
CA PRO A 186 7.70 13.29 29.38
C PRO A 186 7.12 13.96 30.62
N GLU A 187 7.49 13.47 31.81
CA GLU A 187 7.15 14.13 33.08
C GLU A 187 8.21 15.20 33.35
N THR A 188 7.85 16.47 33.16
CA THR A 188 8.74 17.64 33.33
C THR A 188 8.04 18.73 34.13
N GLU A 189 8.78 19.78 34.53
CA GLU A 189 8.18 20.96 35.15
C GLU A 189 7.23 21.73 34.21
N PHE A 190 7.35 21.51 32.89
CA PHE A 190 6.56 22.21 31.87
C PHE A 190 5.33 21.43 31.41
N TYR A 191 5.37 20.10 31.51
CA TYR A 191 4.33 19.22 31.00
C TYR A 191 4.27 17.95 31.85
N ASN A 192 3.06 17.59 32.29
CA ASN A 192 2.80 16.43 33.13
C ASN A 192 1.50 15.70 32.73
N GLU A 193 0.99 15.96 31.53
CA GLU A 193 -0.15 15.21 30.99
C GLU A 193 0.34 13.98 30.20
N LYS A 194 -0.54 13.03 29.91
CA LYS A 194 -0.22 11.82 29.13
C LYS A 194 -1.11 11.69 27.89
N ARG A 195 -1.39 12.83 27.25
CA ARG A 195 -2.40 12.94 26.19
C ARG A 195 -1.85 13.10 24.78
N ARG A 196 -0.54 13.31 24.60
CA ARG A 196 0.05 13.49 23.27
C ARG A 196 0.14 12.16 22.55
N GLY A 197 -0.35 12.13 21.31
CA GLY A 197 -0.24 11.02 20.38
C GLY A 197 1.15 10.93 19.74
N ILE A 198 1.20 10.16 18.64
CA ILE A 198 2.44 9.87 17.92
C ILE A 198 2.93 11.06 17.10
N PHE A 199 2.00 11.81 16.50
CA PHE A 199 2.32 12.92 15.61
C PHE A 199 2.37 14.23 16.42
N ASP A 200 3.49 14.92 16.35
CA ASP A 200 3.65 16.21 17.04
C ASP A 200 2.86 17.35 16.39
N THR A 201 2.67 17.27 15.07
CA THR A 201 1.88 18.22 14.28
C THR A 201 0.39 18.17 14.62
N ASP A 202 -0.09 17.00 15.07
CA ASP A 202 -1.41 16.80 15.64
C ASP A 202 -1.35 15.80 16.79
N PRO A 203 -1.11 16.27 18.03
CA PRO A 203 -1.02 15.40 19.20
C PRO A 203 -2.33 14.72 19.59
N SER A 204 -3.46 15.08 18.95
CA SER A 204 -4.75 14.45 19.21
C SER A 204 -5.04 13.27 18.29
N GLN A 205 -4.32 13.15 17.17
CA GLN A 205 -4.49 12.07 16.21
C GLN A 205 -4.19 10.69 16.83
N THR A 206 -5.22 9.85 16.91
CA THR A 206 -5.05 8.43 17.29
C THR A 206 -4.27 7.66 16.22
N LEU A 207 -3.38 6.77 16.65
CA LEU A 207 -2.86 5.68 15.82
C LEU A 207 -3.89 4.55 15.78
N ILE A 208 -4.11 3.94 14.62
CA ILE A 208 -4.93 2.74 14.51
C ILE A 208 -4.03 1.53 14.30
N LEU A 209 -4.07 0.59 15.26
CA LEU A 209 -3.39 -0.70 15.18
C LEU A 209 -4.42 -1.77 14.77
N LEU A 210 -4.42 -2.13 13.49
CA LEU A 210 -5.23 -3.23 12.97
C LEU A 210 -4.50 -4.55 13.21
N VAL A 211 -5.15 -5.49 13.88
CA VAL A 211 -4.58 -6.79 14.24
C VAL A 211 -5.35 -7.88 13.49
N ASP A 212 -4.72 -8.47 12.48
CA ASP A 212 -5.29 -9.55 11.67
C ASP A 212 -4.89 -10.90 12.25
N LEU A 213 -5.87 -11.63 12.79
CA LEU A 213 -5.65 -12.95 13.38
C LEU A 213 -5.62 -14.02 12.28
N LYS A 214 -4.43 -14.58 12.04
CA LYS A 214 -4.22 -15.67 11.06
C LYS A 214 -4.39 -17.08 11.65
N THR A 215 -4.47 -17.19 12.97
CA THR A 215 -4.73 -18.44 13.71
C THR A 215 -6.13 -18.45 14.31
N GLY A 216 -6.51 -19.53 15.02
CA GLY A 216 -7.84 -19.67 15.61
C GLY A 216 -8.19 -18.52 16.55
N GLY A 217 -9.27 -17.81 16.23
CA GLY A 217 -9.68 -16.56 16.89
C GLY A 217 -9.79 -16.64 18.40
N ALA A 218 -10.56 -17.61 18.89
CA ALA A 218 -10.84 -17.77 20.31
C ALA A 218 -9.59 -18.07 21.16
N GLU A 219 -8.59 -18.72 20.57
CA GLU A 219 -7.32 -19.00 21.23
C GLU A 219 -6.36 -17.80 21.12
N THR A 220 -6.32 -17.14 19.97
CA THR A 220 -5.34 -16.10 19.65
C THR A 220 -5.69 -14.74 20.29
N TRP A 221 -6.96 -14.38 20.31
CA TRP A 221 -7.41 -13.07 20.78
C TRP A 221 -7.02 -12.76 22.25
N PRO A 222 -7.15 -13.70 23.22
CA PRO A 222 -6.64 -13.48 24.58
C PRO A 222 -5.14 -13.16 24.65
N TRP A 223 -4.31 -13.72 23.76
CA TRP A 223 -2.89 -13.39 23.70
C TRP A 223 -2.66 -11.97 23.18
N VAL A 224 -3.44 -11.51 22.20
CA VAL A 224 -3.38 -10.13 21.71
C VAL A 224 -3.70 -9.17 22.86
N MET A 225 -4.81 -9.41 23.55
CA MET A 225 -5.23 -8.58 24.69
C MET A 225 -4.21 -8.57 25.83
N LYS A 226 -3.55 -9.71 26.08
CA LYS A 226 -2.44 -9.81 27.04
C LYS A 226 -1.24 -8.98 26.60
N GLN A 227 -0.85 -9.03 25.33
CA GLN A 227 0.32 -8.28 24.84
C GLN A 227 0.06 -6.77 24.74
N LEU A 228 -1.20 -6.33 24.64
CA LEU A 228 -1.59 -4.91 24.70
C LEU A 228 -1.57 -4.31 26.12
N GLN A 229 -1.30 -5.11 27.16
CA GLN A 229 -1.29 -4.66 28.56
C GLN A 229 -0.41 -3.42 28.82
N PRO A 230 0.80 -3.27 28.25
CA PRO A 230 1.63 -2.09 28.46
C PRO A 230 0.96 -0.76 28.05
N LEU A 231 0.15 -0.78 26.98
CA LEU A 231 -0.61 0.38 26.52
C LEU A 231 -1.83 0.62 27.41
N ARG A 232 -2.51 -0.46 27.83
CA ARG A 232 -3.68 -0.40 28.72
C ARG A 232 -3.34 0.23 30.07
N GLU A 233 -2.27 -0.23 30.72
CA GLU A 233 -1.85 0.26 32.04
C GLU A 233 -1.48 1.75 32.04
N ARG A 234 -1.04 2.26 30.88
CA ARG A 234 -0.71 3.69 30.68
C ARG A 234 -1.92 4.53 30.27
N GLY A 235 -3.09 3.91 30.05
CA GLY A 235 -4.32 4.59 29.65
C GLY A 235 -4.31 5.09 28.20
N TRP A 236 -3.51 4.47 27.33
CA TRP A 236 -3.32 4.90 25.94
C TRP A 236 -4.20 4.20 24.92
N LEU A 237 -4.93 3.16 25.33
CA LEU A 237 -5.88 2.48 24.45
C LEU A 237 -7.22 3.21 24.41
N SER A 238 -7.75 3.45 23.21
CA SER A 238 -9.13 3.88 23.03
C SER A 238 -10.06 2.81 23.57
N PHE A 239 -11.12 3.21 24.25
CA PHE A 239 -11.98 2.27 24.95
C PHE A 239 -13.45 2.65 24.88
N TYR A 240 -14.29 1.64 24.91
CA TYR A 240 -15.70 1.77 25.21
C TYR A 240 -15.91 1.65 26.72
N GLN A 241 -16.76 2.52 27.26
CA GLN A 241 -17.26 2.42 28.63
C GLN A 241 -18.73 2.86 28.69
N ASP A 242 -19.61 1.99 29.21
CA ASP A 242 -21.00 2.32 29.58
C ASP A 242 -21.80 3.08 28.50
N GLY A 243 -21.67 2.64 27.24
CA GLY A 243 -22.38 3.23 26.09
C GLY A 243 -21.61 4.31 25.34
N GLN A 244 -20.44 4.72 25.83
CA GLN A 244 -19.62 5.79 25.26
C GLN A 244 -18.27 5.25 24.77
N VAL A 245 -17.73 5.89 23.74
CA VAL A 245 -16.38 5.62 23.24
C VAL A 245 -15.47 6.78 23.60
N HIS A 246 -14.32 6.46 24.17
CA HIS A 246 -13.28 7.39 24.57
C HIS A 246 -12.05 7.13 23.72
N GLU A 247 -11.82 8.01 22.75
CA GLU A 247 -10.61 7.96 21.93
C GLU A 247 -9.37 8.31 22.76
N ARG A 248 -8.29 7.57 22.52
CA ARG A 248 -6.95 7.75 23.13
C ARG A 248 -5.90 7.67 22.03
N GLN A 249 -4.64 7.58 22.43
CA GLN A 249 -3.49 7.61 21.53
C GLN A 249 -3.46 6.42 20.56
N VAL A 250 -4.05 5.28 20.94
CA VAL A 250 -4.06 4.05 20.15
C VAL A 250 -5.45 3.43 20.13
N THR A 251 -6.05 3.33 18.95
CA THR A 251 -7.26 2.54 18.70
C THR A 251 -6.88 1.17 18.15
N VAL A 252 -7.21 0.11 18.88
CA VAL A 252 -6.96 -1.28 18.46
C VAL A 252 -8.18 -1.81 17.74
N VAL A 253 -7.99 -2.36 16.54
CA VAL A 253 -9.05 -2.96 15.73
C VAL A 253 -8.70 -4.41 15.40
N GLY A 254 -9.56 -5.35 15.77
CA GLY A 254 -9.39 -6.78 15.44
C GLY A 254 -10.06 -7.14 14.11
N THR A 255 -9.33 -7.84 13.25
CA THR A 255 -9.81 -8.34 11.94
C THR A 255 -9.37 -9.79 11.69
N GLY A 256 -9.61 -10.33 10.50
CA GLY A 256 -9.28 -11.72 10.16
C GLY A 256 -10.15 -12.71 10.94
N ASN A 257 -9.53 -13.69 11.61
CA ASN A 257 -10.25 -14.66 12.44
C ASN A 257 -10.70 -14.10 13.80
N THR A 258 -10.71 -12.78 14.00
CA THR A 258 -11.12 -12.19 15.27
C THR A 258 -12.61 -12.47 15.56
N PRO A 259 -12.94 -13.11 16.69
CA PRO A 259 -14.33 -13.41 17.05
C PRO A 259 -15.02 -12.15 17.60
N PHE A 260 -16.04 -11.68 16.88
CA PHE A 260 -16.83 -10.49 17.26
C PHE A 260 -17.41 -10.62 18.67
N GLU A 261 -17.91 -11.80 19.02
CA GLU A 261 -18.48 -12.13 20.32
C GLU A 261 -17.49 -11.98 21.48
N LEU A 262 -16.19 -12.22 21.27
CA LEU A 262 -15.18 -12.00 22.31
C LEU A 262 -14.83 -10.52 22.48
N ILE A 263 -14.90 -9.73 21.40
CA ILE A 263 -14.75 -8.27 21.52
C ILE A 263 -15.91 -7.72 22.36
N ILE A 264 -17.15 -8.08 22.06
CA ILE A 264 -18.33 -7.53 22.75
C ILE A 264 -18.71 -8.26 24.05
N ALA A 265 -17.94 -9.25 24.49
CA ALA A 265 -18.27 -10.09 25.65
C ALA A 265 -18.47 -9.30 26.94
N ASN A 266 -17.66 -8.26 27.16
CA ASN A 266 -17.82 -7.34 28.28
C ASN A 266 -18.69 -6.15 27.86
N SER A 267 -19.89 -6.04 28.44
CA SER A 267 -20.86 -5.00 28.11
C SER A 267 -20.57 -3.65 28.75
N THR A 268 -19.68 -3.57 29.75
CA THR A 268 -19.37 -2.34 30.50
C THR A 268 -18.07 -1.70 30.06
N TYR A 269 -17.01 -2.47 29.80
CA TYR A 269 -15.70 -1.93 29.41
C TYR A 269 -15.00 -2.81 28.35
N ARG A 270 -14.45 -2.18 27.31
CA ARG A 270 -13.65 -2.83 26.25
C ARG A 270 -12.63 -1.84 25.70
N ASP A 271 -11.41 -2.27 25.39
CA ASP A 271 -10.36 -1.41 24.80
C ASP A 271 -9.83 -1.92 23.46
N ALA A 272 -10.71 -2.59 22.72
CA ALA A 272 -10.52 -2.97 21.35
C ALA A 272 -11.86 -2.97 20.61
N PHE A 273 -11.81 -2.73 19.31
CA PHE A 273 -12.97 -2.62 18.42
C PHE A 273 -12.86 -3.65 17.29
N PHE A 274 -13.97 -3.92 16.61
CA PHE A 274 -14.01 -4.86 15.49
C PHE A 274 -13.91 -4.16 14.13
N ASP A 275 -13.29 -4.82 13.15
CA ASP A 275 -13.37 -4.46 11.73
C ASP A 275 -14.65 -5.04 11.12
N ALA A 276 -15.71 -4.23 11.00
CA ALA A 276 -17.00 -4.68 10.50
C ALA A 276 -16.94 -4.99 8.99
N PRO A 277 -17.75 -5.94 8.48
CA PRO A 277 -17.88 -6.17 7.04
C PRO A 277 -18.64 -5.01 6.37
N LEU A 278 -17.94 -4.17 5.59
CA LEU A 278 -18.50 -2.97 4.93
C LEU A 278 -19.69 -3.29 4.01
N ASP A 279 -19.67 -4.45 3.36
CA ASP A 279 -20.72 -4.90 2.44
C ASP A 279 -21.91 -5.58 3.14
N LYS A 280 -21.87 -5.72 4.47
CA LYS A 280 -22.92 -6.35 5.29
C LYS A 280 -23.32 -5.47 6.48
N LEU A 281 -23.21 -4.16 6.32
CA LEU A 281 -23.63 -3.22 7.35
C LEU A 281 -25.14 -3.11 7.44
N GLU A 282 -25.86 -3.14 6.32
CA GLU A 282 -27.32 -3.00 6.30
C GLU A 282 -27.98 -4.06 7.20
N ASN A 283 -28.88 -3.63 8.09
CA ASN A 283 -29.56 -4.48 9.10
C ASN A 283 -28.63 -5.23 10.08
N SER A 284 -27.36 -4.83 10.21
CA SER A 284 -26.43 -5.38 11.19
C SER A 284 -26.43 -4.60 12.52
N GLY A 285 -25.84 -5.20 13.56
CA GLY A 285 -25.59 -4.55 14.85
C GLY A 285 -24.29 -3.74 14.92
N TYR A 286 -23.53 -3.63 13.83
CA TYR A 286 -22.25 -2.91 13.83
C TYR A 286 -22.47 -1.40 13.90
N ASN A 287 -21.76 -0.75 14.82
CA ASN A 287 -21.75 0.71 15.02
C ASN A 287 -20.50 1.12 15.82
N GLN A 288 -20.30 2.43 15.99
CA GLN A 288 -19.14 3.01 16.69
C GLN A 288 -18.85 2.41 18.08
N THR A 289 -19.84 1.84 18.79
CA THR A 289 -19.64 1.29 20.15
C THR A 289 -18.98 -0.10 20.17
N ASN A 290 -18.96 -0.81 19.05
CA ASN A 290 -18.41 -2.16 18.93
C ASN A 290 -17.40 -2.32 17.79
N SER A 291 -17.45 -1.45 16.80
CA SER A 291 -16.60 -1.46 15.61
C SER A 291 -16.00 -0.08 15.40
N TYR A 292 -14.82 -0.05 14.77
CA TYR A 292 -14.15 1.20 14.38
C TYR A 292 -14.07 1.29 12.87
N TYR A 293 -13.47 0.28 12.24
CA TYR A 293 -13.48 0.15 10.78
C TYR A 293 -14.73 -0.57 10.30
N ALA A 294 -15.08 -0.28 9.05
CA ALA A 294 -15.85 -1.16 8.20
C ALA A 294 -15.08 -1.40 6.90
N SER A 295 -14.70 -2.65 6.65
CA SER A 295 -13.81 -3.00 5.54
C SER A 295 -14.32 -4.13 4.65
N VAL A 296 -13.88 -4.11 3.39
CA VAL A 296 -14.15 -5.18 2.41
C VAL A 296 -13.11 -5.13 1.28
N SER A 297 -12.90 -6.26 0.59
CA SER A 297 -12.11 -6.28 -0.64
C SER A 297 -12.79 -5.46 -1.72
N PHE A 298 -12.05 -4.53 -2.30
CA PHE A 298 -12.49 -3.76 -3.45
C PHE A 298 -12.87 -4.68 -4.62
N TRP A 299 -12.04 -5.66 -4.93
CA TRP A 299 -12.29 -6.57 -6.07
C TRP A 299 -13.48 -7.50 -5.85
N GLN A 300 -13.65 -8.02 -4.63
CA GLN A 300 -14.77 -8.90 -4.33
C GLN A 300 -16.11 -8.15 -4.38
N THR A 301 -16.14 -6.90 -3.92
CA THR A 301 -17.40 -6.16 -3.82
C THR A 301 -17.70 -5.27 -5.02
N ILE A 302 -16.73 -4.50 -5.53
CA ILE A 302 -16.91 -3.57 -6.66
C ILE A 302 -16.61 -4.26 -8.00
N GLY A 303 -15.66 -5.19 -8.02
CA GLY A 303 -15.23 -5.87 -9.24
C GLY A 303 -14.21 -5.06 -10.05
N ASN A 304 -13.91 -5.56 -11.25
CA ASN A 304 -12.80 -5.08 -12.07
C ASN A 304 -13.06 -3.67 -12.65
N VAL A 305 -12.10 -2.75 -12.50
CA VAL A 305 -12.09 -1.39 -13.11
C VAL A 305 -10.90 -1.16 -14.06
N TRP A 306 -10.05 -2.16 -14.25
CA TRP A 306 -8.79 -2.07 -14.99
C TRP A 306 -8.97 -1.68 -16.45
N PHE A 307 -9.92 -2.31 -17.14
CA PHE A 307 -10.14 -2.08 -18.58
C PHE A 307 -10.65 -0.67 -18.91
N ARG A 308 -11.00 0.12 -17.89
CA ARG A 308 -11.45 1.52 -18.01
C ARG A 308 -10.46 2.51 -17.38
N GLY A 309 -9.21 2.10 -17.20
CA GLY A 309 -8.18 2.96 -16.61
C GLY A 309 -8.43 3.32 -15.14
N GLY A 310 -9.21 2.51 -14.41
CA GLY A 310 -9.61 2.79 -13.03
C GLY A 310 -11.00 3.40 -12.89
N GLN A 311 -11.65 3.81 -13.99
CA GLN A 311 -12.98 4.43 -13.95
C GLN A 311 -14.08 3.39 -13.66
N PRO A 312 -14.81 3.51 -12.53
CA PRO A 312 -15.95 2.63 -12.23
C PRO A 312 -17.13 2.87 -13.17
N SER A 313 -17.95 1.85 -13.40
CA SER A 313 -19.28 2.00 -13.99
C SER A 313 -20.21 2.81 -13.08
N HIS A 314 -21.37 3.23 -13.59
CA HIS A 314 -22.38 3.93 -12.79
C HIS A 314 -22.81 3.10 -11.56
N ASP A 315 -23.06 1.80 -11.76
CA ASP A 315 -23.47 0.89 -10.69
C ASP A 315 -22.36 0.65 -9.67
N GLN A 316 -21.10 0.52 -10.14
CA GLN A 316 -19.94 0.39 -9.26
C GLN A 316 -19.76 1.65 -8.40
N LEU A 317 -19.88 2.84 -8.99
CA LEU A 317 -19.79 4.10 -8.27
C LEU A 317 -20.95 4.30 -7.28
N ALA A 318 -22.17 3.94 -7.68
CA ALA A 318 -23.33 3.95 -6.79
C ALA A 318 -23.13 3.01 -5.59
N LYS A 319 -22.53 1.83 -5.82
CA LYS A 319 -22.19 0.88 -4.77
C LYS A 319 -21.14 1.43 -3.79
N ILE A 320 -20.06 2.03 -4.31
CA ILE A 320 -19.03 2.70 -3.49
C ILE A 320 -19.67 3.74 -2.57
N ARG A 321 -20.47 4.64 -3.15
CA ARG A 321 -21.19 5.69 -2.41
C ARG A 321 -22.12 5.13 -1.34
N SER A 322 -22.87 4.09 -1.68
CA SER A 322 -23.80 3.46 -0.74
C SER A 322 -23.06 2.83 0.44
N GLN A 323 -21.94 2.15 0.19
CA GLN A 323 -21.14 1.50 1.22
C GLN A 323 -20.49 2.51 2.17
N ILE A 324 -19.86 3.56 1.62
CA ILE A 324 -19.25 4.65 2.42
C ILE A 324 -20.33 5.33 3.27
N LYS A 325 -21.47 5.69 2.66
CA LYS A 325 -22.59 6.33 3.36
C LYS A 325 -23.13 5.47 4.52
N GLU A 326 -23.26 4.16 4.31
CA GLU A 326 -23.77 3.26 5.36
C GLU A 326 -22.78 3.12 6.53
N ALA A 327 -21.47 3.12 6.26
CA ALA A 327 -20.45 3.17 7.31
C ALA A 327 -20.56 4.47 8.12
N HIS A 328 -20.61 5.62 7.45
CA HIS A 328 -20.74 6.92 8.11
C HIS A 328 -22.03 7.05 8.93
N ALA A 329 -23.15 6.51 8.43
CA ALA A 329 -24.42 6.49 9.17
C ALA A 329 -24.36 5.71 10.50
N ARG A 330 -23.35 4.83 10.65
CA ARG A 330 -23.10 4.01 11.84
C ARG A 330 -21.94 4.51 12.69
N GLY A 331 -21.32 5.63 12.30
CA GLY A 331 -20.12 6.16 12.94
C GLY A 331 -18.89 5.28 12.72
N LEU A 332 -18.83 4.54 11.60
CA LEU A 332 -17.71 3.67 11.23
C LEU A 332 -16.86 4.30 10.14
N HIS A 333 -15.58 3.97 10.14
CA HIS A 333 -14.62 4.41 9.15
C HIS A 333 -14.52 3.40 8.01
N ALA A 334 -14.90 3.80 6.80
CA ALA A 334 -14.88 2.94 5.63
C ALA A 334 -13.45 2.74 5.11
N ARG A 335 -13.10 1.48 4.78
CA ARG A 335 -11.83 1.10 4.15
C ARG A 335 -12.06 0.04 3.08
N TYR A 336 -11.38 0.16 1.94
CA TYR A 336 -11.29 -0.93 0.97
C TYR A 336 -9.88 -1.49 0.95
N TRP A 337 -9.74 -2.82 1.11
CA TRP A 337 -8.47 -3.51 0.88
C TRP A 337 -8.43 -4.10 -0.53
N GLU A 338 -7.28 -4.66 -0.94
CA GLU A 338 -7.10 -5.19 -2.30
C GLU A 338 -7.30 -4.11 -3.40
N LEU A 339 -6.82 -2.88 -3.18
CA LEU A 339 -6.83 -1.84 -4.22
C LEU A 339 -5.85 -2.18 -5.36
N PRO A 340 -6.05 -1.68 -6.60
CA PRO A 340 -5.13 -1.93 -7.71
C PRO A 340 -3.71 -1.44 -7.38
N PRO A 341 -2.68 -2.31 -7.35
CA PRO A 341 -1.32 -1.88 -7.03
C PRO A 341 -0.57 -1.31 -8.25
N TRP A 342 -0.96 -1.73 -9.45
CA TRP A 342 -0.35 -1.38 -10.74
C TRP A 342 -1.43 -1.51 -11.83
N PRO A 343 -1.33 -0.86 -13.01
CA PRO A 343 -0.47 0.27 -13.31
C PRO A 343 -0.72 1.45 -12.37
N ILE A 344 0.32 2.25 -12.14
CA ILE A 344 0.27 3.40 -11.22
C ILE A 344 -0.87 4.38 -11.56
N HIS A 345 -1.17 4.60 -12.85
CA HIS A 345 -2.27 5.49 -13.24
C HIS A 345 -3.65 4.94 -12.83
N VAL A 346 -3.87 3.62 -12.92
CA VAL A 346 -5.13 2.98 -12.47
C VAL A 346 -5.26 3.08 -10.96
N ARG A 347 -4.16 2.77 -10.23
CA ARG A 347 -4.08 2.92 -8.78
C ARG A 347 -4.44 4.33 -8.35
N ASN A 348 -3.73 5.33 -8.88
CA ASN A 348 -3.92 6.72 -8.51
C ASN A 348 -5.33 7.22 -8.85
N HIS A 349 -5.90 6.78 -9.98
CA HIS A 349 -7.30 7.11 -10.33
C HIS A 349 -8.29 6.54 -9.31
N VAL A 350 -8.13 5.28 -8.89
CA VAL A 350 -8.99 4.67 -7.87
C VAL A 350 -8.79 5.34 -6.50
N TRP A 351 -7.57 5.64 -6.12
CA TRP A 351 -7.27 6.33 -4.85
C TRP A 351 -7.90 7.72 -4.81
N GLN A 352 -7.71 8.51 -5.87
CA GLN A 352 -8.33 9.83 -6.00
C GLN A 352 -9.86 9.73 -5.93
N LEU A 353 -10.47 8.79 -6.66
CA LEU A 353 -11.91 8.58 -6.63
C LEU A 353 -12.41 8.22 -5.23
N LEU A 354 -11.74 7.33 -4.51
CA LEU A 354 -12.15 6.96 -3.15
C LEU A 354 -12.05 8.14 -2.19
N VAL A 355 -11.00 8.96 -2.30
CA VAL A 355 -10.85 10.19 -1.51
C VAL A 355 -11.95 11.21 -1.85
N GLU A 356 -12.26 11.41 -3.14
CA GLU A 356 -13.34 12.29 -3.59
C GLU A 356 -14.73 11.82 -3.11
N GLU A 357 -14.94 10.50 -3.03
CA GLU A 357 -16.16 9.89 -2.50
C GLU A 357 -16.19 9.80 -0.96
N GLY A 358 -15.16 10.31 -0.28
CA GLY A 358 -15.13 10.45 1.18
C GLY A 358 -14.74 9.18 1.94
N ILE A 359 -13.87 8.33 1.38
CA ILE A 359 -13.28 7.22 2.14
C ILE A 359 -12.52 7.75 3.37
N ASP A 360 -12.67 7.08 4.51
CA ASP A 360 -12.02 7.51 5.75
C ASP A 360 -10.53 7.19 5.76
N LEU A 361 -10.15 5.98 5.31
CA LEU A 361 -8.76 5.57 5.22
C LEU A 361 -8.46 4.87 3.90
N LEU A 362 -7.42 5.35 3.23
CA LEU A 362 -6.89 4.71 2.05
C LEU A 362 -5.98 3.54 2.46
N ASN A 363 -6.30 2.32 2.04
CA ASN A 363 -5.46 1.14 2.27
C ASN A 363 -4.30 1.13 1.26
N VAL A 364 -3.06 1.27 1.72
CA VAL A 364 -1.93 1.59 0.83
C VAL A 364 -0.77 0.62 0.96
N ASP A 365 -0.29 0.14 -0.19
CA ASP A 365 0.99 -0.58 -0.33
C ASP A 365 2.14 0.36 -0.76
N ASP A 366 1.84 1.53 -1.33
CA ASP A 366 2.84 2.54 -1.71
C ASP A 366 2.66 3.78 -0.83
N LEU A 367 3.43 3.84 0.26
CA LEU A 367 3.37 4.92 1.25
C LEU A 367 3.73 6.27 0.64
N ASP A 368 4.83 6.32 -0.12
CA ASP A 368 5.32 7.54 -0.75
C ASP A 368 4.30 8.10 -1.75
N GLY A 369 3.74 7.23 -2.59
CA GLY A 369 2.69 7.62 -3.52
C GLY A 369 1.46 8.16 -2.79
N ALA A 370 1.06 7.52 -1.69
CA ALA A 370 -0.13 7.91 -0.93
C ALA A 370 0.00 9.23 -0.16
N THR A 371 1.19 9.56 0.34
CA THR A 371 1.35 10.70 1.28
C THR A 371 2.03 11.93 0.68
N LYS A 372 2.62 11.84 -0.52
CA LYS A 372 3.25 12.98 -1.20
C LYS A 372 2.36 13.63 -2.27
N GLU A 373 1.28 12.97 -2.66
CA GLU A 373 0.33 13.48 -3.65
C GLU A 373 -0.82 14.22 -2.95
N ASP A 374 -1.35 15.26 -3.61
CA ASP A 374 -2.56 15.94 -3.16
C ASP A 374 -3.77 15.38 -3.89
N TRP A 375 -4.46 14.45 -3.22
CA TRP A 375 -5.65 13.78 -3.74
C TRP A 375 -6.87 14.70 -3.91
N THR A 376 -6.83 15.93 -3.38
CA THR A 376 -7.96 16.88 -3.42
C THR A 376 -7.87 17.89 -4.57
N LYS A 377 -6.73 17.98 -5.26
CA LYS A 377 -6.44 19.07 -6.21
C LYS A 377 -7.05 18.94 -7.60
N THR A 378 -7.71 17.83 -7.95
CA THR A 378 -8.08 17.58 -9.35
C THR A 378 -9.49 18.04 -9.78
N THR A 379 -10.24 18.76 -8.94
CA THR A 379 -11.58 19.29 -9.32
C THR A 379 -11.61 20.80 -9.61
N ARG A 380 -10.57 21.35 -10.26
CA ARG A 380 -10.59 22.73 -10.80
C ARG A 380 -10.22 22.82 -12.28
N ILE A 381 -10.91 22.07 -13.14
CA ILE A 381 -11.12 22.47 -14.54
C ILE A 381 -12.61 22.21 -14.83
N PHE A 382 -13.36 23.30 -15.08
CA PHE A 382 -14.83 23.40 -15.24
C PHE A 382 -15.70 23.47 -13.97
N ARG A 383 -15.57 24.56 -13.20
CA ARG A 383 -16.75 25.27 -12.66
C ARG A 383 -16.93 26.58 -13.41
N LEU A 384 -17.56 26.49 -14.59
CA LEU A 384 -18.35 27.59 -15.15
C LEU A 384 -19.80 27.23 -14.89
N GLY A 385 -20.49 28.06 -14.11
CA GLY A 385 -21.96 28.12 -14.13
C GLY A 385 -22.67 27.72 -12.84
N ARG A 386 -22.91 28.75 -12.02
CA ARG A 386 -24.03 29.01 -11.11
C ARG A 386 -24.25 28.10 -9.91
#